data_AF-A0A3S9MS68-F1
#
_entry.id   AF-A0A3S9MS68-F1
#
_cell.length_a   1.000
_cell.length_b   1.000
_cell.length_c   1.000
_cell.angle_alpha   90.00
_cell.angle_beta   90.00
_cell.angle_gamma   90.00
#
_symmetry.space_group_name_H-M   'P 1'
#
loop_
_entity.id
_entity.type
_entity.pdbx_description
1 polymer ?
#
loop_
_entity_poly.entity_id
_entity_poly.type
_entity_poly.pdbx_seq_one_letter_code
_entity_poly.pdbx_strand_id
1 'polypeptide(L)'
;MDQFELDQFKKGIFELNTRRFGTVAEIMIKYHFDCMYSNDKPDDATKSKEGEKAKNFDLYSENYGNIEVKFSRVLESESSITEPSAFDIIMNSKPNSTRIVKSSEVKSFDCNIQQVKPKFFHTLFYGLFFGDEIRIYQISDVEYLEKKDNPEFSGSDSQHFGNEGEGQFHIKDSNLSFHDQFRVKNFSYEELFNLFKDIKDSVVTEVEQFLVEDINCENLNSNVIYNFLFPNKSLTKKFNKHIEKIKIFTTQYNQYRESREYGLDFLSVELERLKKQSVNRKKDILQRFADMYSRGKISVTSEELERLKEEINITDGNNIEDLYTSLKNELTRLG
;
A
#
# COMPACT_ATOMS: atom_id res chain seq x y z
N MET A 1 21.74 -0.95 7.54
CA MET A 1 20.71 -0.39 8.44
C MET A 1 21.42 0.03 9.71
N ASP A 2 21.20 1.25 10.20
CA ASP A 2 21.75 1.63 11.51
C ASP A 2 20.87 1.03 12.62
N GLN A 3 21.49 0.49 13.68
CA GLN A 3 20.77 -0.09 14.81
C GLN A 3 19.83 0.93 15.46
N PHE A 4 20.24 2.20 15.48
CA PHE A 4 19.41 3.28 15.99
C PHE A 4 18.10 3.44 15.19
N GLU A 5 18.14 3.34 13.86
CA GLU A 5 16.94 3.43 13.01
C GLU A 5 15.98 2.26 13.28
N LEU A 6 16.52 1.05 13.41
CA LEU A 6 15.72 -0.14 13.73
C LEU A 6 15.04 -0.01 15.10
N ASP A 7 15.76 0.49 16.10
CA ASP A 7 15.23 0.68 17.45
C ASP A 7 14.12 1.75 17.46
N GLN A 8 14.29 2.85 16.71
CA GLN A 8 13.25 3.88 16.55
C GLN A 8 12.01 3.33 15.82
N PHE A 9 12.21 2.55 14.76
CA PHE A 9 11.12 1.92 14.02
C PHE A 9 10.29 1.00 14.91
N LYS A 10 10.99 0.10 15.63
CA LYS A 10 10.35 -0.81 16.59
C LYS A 10 9.64 -0.06 17.70
N LYS A 11 10.29 0.92 18.34
CA LYS A 11 9.66 1.75 19.38
C LYS A 11 8.38 2.42 18.86
N GLY A 12 8.44 2.97 17.65
CA GLY A 12 7.30 3.56 16.96
C GLY A 12 6.12 2.62 16.88
N ILE A 13 6.32 1.37 16.43
CA ILE A 13 5.27 0.34 16.34
C ILE A 13 4.55 0.14 17.69
N PHE A 14 5.29 0.05 18.80
CA PHE A 14 4.71 -0.16 20.12
C PHE A 14 4.01 1.06 20.69
N GLU A 15 4.32 2.26 20.20
CA GLU A 15 3.72 3.53 20.64
C GLU A 15 2.51 3.96 19.80
N LEU A 16 2.27 3.36 18.64
CA LEU A 16 1.10 3.64 17.81
C LEU A 16 -0.21 3.38 18.57
N ASN A 17 -1.23 4.19 18.30
CA ASN A 17 -2.59 3.87 18.74
C ASN A 17 -3.11 2.60 18.04
N THR A 18 -4.15 1.98 18.59
CA THR A 18 -4.66 0.67 18.12
C THR A 18 -4.98 0.65 16.63
N ARG A 19 -5.62 1.70 16.11
CA ARG A 19 -5.99 1.76 14.68
C ARG A 19 -4.75 1.82 13.79
N ARG A 20 -3.79 2.70 14.09
CA ARG A 20 -2.56 2.82 13.30
C ARG A 20 -1.69 1.57 13.41
N PHE A 21 -1.66 0.93 14.58
CA PHE A 21 -0.99 -0.35 14.77
C PHE A 21 -1.63 -1.46 13.92
N GLY A 22 -2.97 -1.54 13.87
CA GLY A 22 -3.69 -2.47 12.99
C GLY A 22 -3.27 -2.33 11.53
N THR A 23 -3.18 -1.10 11.03
CA THR A 23 -2.71 -0.82 9.65
C THR A 23 -1.28 -1.30 9.39
N VAL A 24 -0.38 -1.26 10.38
CA VAL A 24 0.97 -1.84 10.23
C VAL A 24 0.88 -3.34 9.96
N ALA A 25 0.05 -4.06 10.71
CA ALA A 25 -0.15 -5.49 10.51
C ALA A 25 -0.82 -5.80 9.16
N GLU A 26 -1.82 -5.02 8.75
CA GLU A 26 -2.46 -5.15 7.44
C GLU A 26 -1.44 -4.99 6.30
N ILE A 27 -0.58 -3.97 6.35
CA ILE A 27 0.49 -3.77 5.35
C ILE A 27 1.45 -4.96 5.35
N MET A 28 1.89 -5.41 6.53
CA MET A 28 2.80 -6.55 6.66
C MET A 28 2.21 -7.81 6.01
N ILE A 29 0.96 -8.16 6.33
CA ILE A 29 0.28 -9.33 5.76
C ILE A 29 0.08 -9.15 4.25
N LYS A 30 -0.36 -7.95 3.82
CA LYS A 30 -0.59 -7.64 2.41
C LYS A 30 0.61 -7.96 1.55
N TYR A 31 1.79 -7.45 1.91
CA TYR A 31 2.98 -7.64 1.08
C TYR A 31 3.63 -9.01 1.28
N HIS A 32 3.59 -9.59 2.49
CA HIS A 32 4.22 -10.89 2.72
C HIS A 32 3.46 -12.05 2.04
N PHE A 33 2.12 -11.99 2.04
CA PHE A 33 1.27 -13.05 1.52
C PHE A 33 0.68 -12.75 0.14
N ASP A 34 1.17 -11.70 -0.53
CA ASP A 34 0.71 -11.24 -1.85
C ASP A 34 -0.81 -11.07 -1.91
N CYS A 35 -1.31 -10.19 -1.04
CA CYS A 35 -2.71 -9.82 -0.96
C CYS A 35 -2.90 -8.38 -1.47
N MET A 36 -4.15 -8.02 -1.68
CA MET A 36 -4.59 -6.65 -1.95
C MET A 36 -5.54 -6.17 -0.86
N TYR A 37 -5.77 -4.85 -0.78
CA TYR A 37 -6.78 -4.33 0.13
C TYR A 37 -8.16 -4.78 -0.33
N SER A 38 -9.09 -4.90 0.62
CA SER A 38 -10.47 -5.28 0.33
C SER A 38 -11.18 -4.35 -0.67
N ASN A 39 -10.82 -3.06 -0.69
CA ASN A 39 -11.34 -2.09 -1.65
C ASN A 39 -10.80 -2.29 -3.08
N ASP A 40 -9.68 -2.99 -3.23
CA ASP A 40 -9.02 -3.27 -4.51
C ASP A 40 -9.36 -4.68 -5.03
N LYS A 41 -10.25 -5.41 -4.34
CA LYS A 41 -10.72 -6.73 -4.73
C LYS A 41 -11.37 -6.68 -6.13
N PRO A 42 -11.02 -7.59 -7.07
CA PRO A 42 -11.62 -7.62 -8.40
C PRO A 42 -13.10 -8.00 -8.37
N ASP A 43 -13.87 -7.45 -9.30
CA ASP A 43 -15.30 -7.77 -9.45
C ASP A 43 -15.54 -9.24 -9.86
N ASP A 44 -14.57 -9.87 -10.51
CA ASP A 44 -14.59 -11.26 -10.97
C ASP A 44 -13.92 -12.26 -9.99
N ALA A 45 -13.61 -11.80 -8.77
CA ALA A 45 -13.02 -12.61 -7.71
C ALA A 45 -13.80 -13.90 -7.41
N THR A 46 -13.11 -15.05 -7.43
CA THR A 46 -13.77 -16.37 -7.34
C THR A 46 -14.10 -16.76 -5.90
N LYS A 47 -13.33 -16.29 -4.92
CA LYS A 47 -13.52 -16.57 -3.49
C LYS A 47 -14.20 -15.42 -2.75
N SER A 48 -15.53 -15.37 -2.83
CA SER A 48 -16.34 -14.32 -2.23
C SER A 48 -17.42 -14.93 -1.33
N LYS A 49 -17.72 -14.25 -0.21
CA LYS A 49 -18.84 -14.55 0.69
C LYS A 49 -20.06 -13.72 0.34
N GLU A 50 -21.23 -14.32 0.52
CA GLU A 50 -22.50 -13.65 0.27
C GLU A 50 -22.71 -12.46 1.22
N GLY A 51 -23.11 -11.32 0.66
CA GLY A 51 -23.45 -10.11 1.41
C GLY A 51 -22.24 -9.36 1.99
N GLU A 52 -21.03 -9.74 1.62
CA GLU A 52 -19.82 -8.99 1.94
C GLU A 52 -19.81 -7.61 1.26
N LYS A 53 -19.12 -6.66 1.90
CA LYS A 53 -18.71 -5.38 1.29
C LYS A 53 -17.25 -5.16 1.65
N ALA A 54 -16.51 -4.39 0.86
CA ALA A 54 -15.08 -4.18 1.09
C ALA A 54 -14.73 -3.81 2.54
N LYS A 55 -15.53 -2.97 3.22
CA LYS A 55 -15.32 -2.59 4.62
C LYS A 55 -15.54 -3.70 5.68
N ASN A 56 -15.94 -4.90 5.28
CA ASN A 56 -16.28 -6.00 6.19
C ASN A 56 -15.10 -6.94 6.46
N PHE A 57 -14.00 -6.80 5.72
CA PHE A 57 -12.76 -7.56 5.83
C PHE A 57 -11.60 -6.64 5.41
N ASP A 58 -10.37 -7.01 5.73
CA ASP A 58 -9.22 -6.11 5.57
C ASP A 58 -8.50 -6.30 4.23
N LEU A 59 -8.27 -7.55 3.85
CA LEU A 59 -7.48 -7.91 2.67
C LEU A 59 -8.16 -9.00 1.81
N TYR A 60 -7.69 -9.17 0.59
CA TYR A 60 -8.15 -10.20 -0.33
C TYR A 60 -6.99 -10.87 -1.06
N SER A 61 -7.10 -12.17 -1.31
CA SER A 61 -6.27 -12.92 -2.25
C SER A 61 -7.05 -14.12 -2.76
N GLU A 62 -6.85 -14.54 -4.01
CA GLU A 62 -7.47 -15.76 -4.54
C GLU A 62 -7.00 -17.01 -3.77
N ASN A 63 -5.83 -16.98 -3.14
CA ASN A 63 -5.34 -18.11 -2.35
C ASN A 63 -6.11 -18.25 -1.03
N TYR A 64 -6.37 -17.13 -0.34
CA TYR A 64 -6.91 -17.11 1.02
C TYR A 64 -8.38 -16.66 1.10
N GLY A 65 -8.96 -16.20 -0.02
CA GLY A 65 -10.25 -15.51 -0.07
C GLY A 65 -10.21 -14.16 0.63
N ASN A 66 -11.35 -13.72 1.15
CA ASN A 66 -11.41 -12.61 2.09
C ASN A 66 -10.61 -12.89 3.37
N ILE A 67 -9.87 -11.89 3.81
CA ILE A 67 -8.95 -11.98 4.93
C ILE A 67 -9.31 -10.93 5.98
N GLU A 68 -9.38 -11.37 7.23
CA GLU A 68 -9.36 -10.50 8.41
C GLU A 68 -7.95 -10.50 9.01
N VAL A 69 -7.47 -9.35 9.48
CA VAL A 69 -6.15 -9.18 10.10
C VAL A 69 -6.32 -8.67 11.54
N LYS A 70 -5.85 -9.46 12.52
CA LYS A 70 -5.93 -9.08 13.95
C LYS A 70 -4.64 -9.34 14.71
N PHE A 71 -3.95 -8.27 15.10
CA PHE A 71 -2.69 -8.40 15.82
C PHE A 71 -2.76 -7.73 17.19
N SER A 72 -1.90 -8.16 18.10
CA SER A 72 -1.67 -7.50 19.38
C SER A 72 -0.18 -7.25 19.62
N ARG A 73 0.10 -6.22 20.42
CA ARG A 73 1.43 -6.00 20.99
C ARG A 73 1.49 -6.76 22.30
N VAL A 74 2.55 -7.54 22.50
CA VAL A 74 2.70 -8.31 23.73
C VAL A 74 3.29 -7.40 24.80
N LEU A 75 2.44 -7.00 25.72
CA LEU A 75 2.79 -6.18 26.87
C LEU A 75 2.54 -6.97 28.15
N GLU A 76 3.43 -6.81 29.13
CA GLU A 76 3.30 -7.41 30.45
C GLU A 76 1.98 -6.96 31.09
N SER A 77 1.19 -7.91 31.60
CA SER A 77 -0.11 -7.63 32.21
C SER A 77 -0.01 -6.60 33.33
N GLU A 78 -1.01 -5.73 33.41
CA GLU A 78 -1.13 -4.73 34.48
C GLU A 78 -2.01 -5.25 35.61
N SER A 79 -1.74 -4.76 36.82
CA SER A 79 -2.61 -5.01 37.96
C SER A 79 -4.00 -4.42 37.71
N SER A 80 -5.04 -5.16 38.07
CA SER A 80 -6.41 -4.65 38.05
C SER A 80 -6.56 -3.44 38.97
N ILE A 81 -7.26 -2.41 38.50
CA ILE A 81 -7.57 -1.23 39.30
C ILE A 81 -8.78 -1.52 40.20
N THR A 82 -8.63 -1.22 41.49
CA THR A 82 -9.71 -1.24 42.50
C THR A 82 -9.89 0.15 43.10
N GLU A 83 -11.03 0.43 43.74
CA GLU A 83 -11.28 1.74 44.36
C GLU A 83 -10.13 2.21 45.28
N PRO A 84 -9.56 1.38 46.17
CA PRO A 84 -8.45 1.82 47.03
C PRO A 84 -7.13 2.02 46.29
N SER A 85 -6.90 1.30 45.18
CA SER A 85 -5.61 1.30 44.46
C SER A 85 -5.56 2.27 43.28
N ALA A 86 -6.71 2.85 42.89
CA ALA A 86 -6.82 3.68 41.69
C ALA A 86 -5.85 4.86 41.69
N PHE A 87 -5.74 5.59 42.79
CA PHE A 87 -4.83 6.73 42.89
C PHE A 87 -3.36 6.31 42.65
N ASP A 88 -2.90 5.29 43.37
CA ASP A 88 -1.52 4.83 43.28
C ASP A 88 -1.20 4.24 41.90
N ILE A 89 -2.13 3.47 41.31
CA ILE A 89 -1.93 2.90 39.98
C ILE A 89 -1.84 3.99 38.91
N ILE A 90 -2.69 5.02 38.98
CA ILE A 90 -2.65 6.16 38.04
C ILE A 90 -1.32 6.90 38.17
N MET A 91 -0.92 7.24 39.40
CA MET A 91 0.32 7.97 39.67
C MET A 91 1.58 7.19 39.26
N ASN A 92 1.52 5.86 39.29
CA ASN A 92 2.64 4.97 38.94
C ASN A 92 2.50 4.30 37.57
N SER A 93 1.56 4.76 36.74
CA SER A 93 1.31 4.18 35.41
C SER A 93 2.56 4.26 34.53
N LYS A 94 2.86 3.16 33.83
CA LYS A 94 4.07 3.04 33.02
C LYS A 94 3.73 3.13 31.53
N PRO A 95 4.58 3.77 30.70
CA PRO A 95 4.42 3.73 29.25
C PRO A 95 4.53 2.30 28.71
N ASN A 96 3.78 2.00 27.65
CA ASN A 96 3.79 0.69 26.97
C ASN A 96 5.21 0.23 26.59
N SER A 97 6.08 1.16 26.18
CA SER A 97 7.46 0.85 25.76
C SER A 97 8.31 0.21 26.84
N THR A 98 7.96 0.38 28.12
CA THR A 98 8.65 -0.24 29.26
C THR A 98 8.14 -1.63 29.61
N ARG A 99 7.02 -2.05 29.00
CA ARG A 99 6.30 -3.30 29.29
C ARG A 99 6.36 -4.31 28.15
N ILE A 100 7.12 -4.01 27.09
CA ILE A 100 7.28 -4.92 25.95
C ILE A 100 7.90 -6.24 26.44
N VAL A 101 7.23 -7.34 26.14
CA VAL A 101 7.67 -8.70 26.51
C VAL A 101 8.39 -9.34 25.34
N LYS A 102 9.57 -9.92 25.57
CA LYS A 102 10.24 -10.75 24.54
C LYS A 102 9.68 -12.16 24.52
N SER A 103 9.76 -12.82 23.37
CA SER A 103 9.23 -14.16 23.13
C SER A 103 9.81 -15.25 24.04
N SER A 104 11.04 -15.04 24.53
CA SER A 104 11.74 -15.93 25.45
C SER A 104 11.51 -15.60 26.94
N GLU A 105 10.84 -14.49 27.25
CA GLU A 105 10.63 -14.05 28.64
C GLU A 105 9.43 -14.75 29.26
N VAL A 106 9.60 -15.23 30.50
CA VAL A 106 8.51 -15.77 31.31
C VAL A 106 7.81 -14.63 32.03
N LYS A 107 6.94 -13.93 31.30
CA LYS A 107 6.07 -12.87 31.83
C LYS A 107 4.63 -13.14 31.45
N SER A 108 3.71 -12.85 32.37
CA SER A 108 2.29 -12.94 32.04
C SER A 108 1.88 -11.78 31.15
N PHE A 109 1.11 -12.10 30.11
CA PHE A 109 0.50 -11.14 29.20
C PHE A 109 -0.90 -11.62 28.84
N ASP A 110 -1.74 -10.69 28.40
CA ASP A 110 -3.09 -10.98 27.92
C ASP A 110 -3.36 -10.18 26.64
N CYS A 111 -3.23 -10.85 25.50
CA CYS A 111 -3.48 -10.27 24.19
C CYS A 111 -4.91 -10.58 23.75
N ASN A 112 -5.78 -9.58 23.91
CA ASN A 112 -7.18 -9.68 23.55
C ASN A 112 -7.39 -9.41 22.04
N ILE A 113 -7.73 -10.45 21.30
CA ILE A 113 -8.09 -10.39 19.88
C ILE A 113 -9.60 -10.25 19.77
N GLN A 114 -10.08 -9.05 19.42
CA GLN A 114 -11.50 -8.71 19.40
C GLN A 114 -12.04 -8.40 18.01
N GLN A 115 -13.38 -8.38 17.93
CA GLN A 115 -14.14 -7.99 16.74
C GLN A 115 -13.85 -8.90 15.53
N VAL A 116 -13.68 -10.20 15.78
CA VAL A 116 -13.45 -11.21 14.75
C VAL A 116 -14.79 -11.53 14.09
N LYS A 117 -14.92 -11.32 12.78
CA LYS A 117 -16.19 -11.44 12.05
C LYS A 117 -16.16 -12.58 11.04
N PRO A 118 -16.26 -13.86 11.47
CA PRO A 118 -16.10 -15.02 10.58
C PRO A 118 -17.11 -15.08 9.44
N LYS A 119 -18.25 -14.39 9.56
CA LYS A 119 -19.22 -14.23 8.46
C LYS A 119 -18.62 -13.54 7.23
N PHE A 120 -17.59 -12.69 7.38
CA PHE A 120 -17.09 -11.84 6.30
C PHE A 120 -15.70 -12.22 5.76
N PHE A 121 -15.00 -13.14 6.42
CA PHE A 121 -13.69 -13.63 5.97
C PHE A 121 -13.70 -15.14 5.78
N HIS A 122 -12.78 -15.65 4.95
CA HIS A 122 -12.45 -17.07 4.85
C HIS A 122 -11.21 -17.40 5.68
N THR A 123 -10.27 -16.46 5.76
CA THR A 123 -9.02 -16.63 6.51
C THR A 123 -8.86 -15.51 7.54
N LEU A 124 -8.49 -15.87 8.76
CA LEU A 124 -8.03 -14.93 9.77
C LEU A 124 -6.50 -15.06 9.88
N PHE A 125 -5.79 -13.98 9.55
CA PHE A 125 -4.41 -13.81 10.00
C PHE A 125 -4.43 -13.09 11.33
N TYR A 126 -3.89 -13.73 12.35
CA TYR A 126 -3.74 -13.10 13.66
C TYR A 126 -2.31 -13.24 14.16
N GLY A 127 -1.92 -12.43 15.14
CA GLY A 127 -0.53 -12.51 15.59
C GLY A 127 -0.13 -11.60 16.73
N LEU A 128 1.11 -11.78 17.14
CA LEU A 128 1.69 -11.19 18.33
C LEU A 128 3.01 -10.51 17.99
N PHE A 129 3.12 -9.23 18.30
CA PHE A 129 4.36 -8.46 18.27
C PHE A 129 5.04 -8.57 19.64
N PHE A 130 5.97 -9.51 19.76
CA PHE A 130 6.89 -9.58 20.91
C PHE A 130 8.03 -8.58 20.73
N GLY A 131 8.80 -8.32 21.78
CA GLY A 131 9.93 -7.39 21.75
C GLY A 131 11.10 -7.82 20.87
N ASP A 132 11.13 -9.04 20.37
CA ASP A 132 12.24 -9.62 19.62
C ASP A 132 11.79 -10.23 18.29
N GLU A 133 10.55 -10.71 18.21
CA GLU A 133 9.96 -11.28 17.00
C GLU A 133 8.47 -10.95 16.87
N ILE A 134 7.93 -11.22 15.68
CA ILE A 134 6.52 -11.11 15.36
C ILE A 134 6.04 -12.49 14.93
N ARG A 135 5.07 -13.05 15.65
CA ARG A 135 4.48 -14.35 15.31
C ARG A 135 3.20 -14.15 14.53
N ILE A 136 3.09 -14.82 13.40
CA ILE A 136 1.92 -14.81 12.52
C ILE A 136 1.28 -16.20 12.55
N TYR A 137 -0.01 -16.22 12.82
CA TYR A 137 -0.86 -17.39 12.81
C TYR A 137 -1.92 -17.25 11.72
N GLN A 138 -2.37 -18.37 11.19
CA GLN A 138 -3.41 -18.45 10.18
C GLN A 138 -4.43 -19.50 10.58
N ILE A 139 -5.71 -19.15 10.53
CA ILE A 139 -6.82 -20.08 10.77
C ILE A 139 -7.95 -19.80 9.78
N SER A 140 -8.61 -20.85 9.28
CA SER A 140 -9.81 -20.69 8.45
C SER A 140 -10.99 -20.27 9.31
N ASP A 141 -12.01 -19.66 8.69
CA ASP A 141 -13.26 -19.33 9.34
C ASP A 141 -13.98 -20.56 9.89
N VAL A 142 -13.99 -21.67 9.13
CA VAL A 142 -14.56 -22.96 9.57
C VAL A 142 -13.86 -23.45 10.83
N GLU A 143 -12.52 -23.51 10.80
CA GLU A 143 -11.75 -24.01 11.93
C GLU A 143 -11.83 -23.09 13.16
N TYR A 144 -11.89 -21.77 12.93
CA TYR A 144 -12.15 -20.78 13.97
C TYR A 144 -13.50 -21.03 14.64
N LEU A 145 -14.57 -21.24 13.86
CA LEU A 145 -15.92 -21.48 14.38
C LEU A 145 -16.00 -22.77 15.21
N GLU A 146 -15.23 -23.80 14.87
CA GLU A 146 -15.12 -25.04 15.64
C GLU A 146 -14.38 -24.84 16.97
N LYS A 147 -13.39 -23.94 17.01
CA LYS A 147 -12.48 -23.78 18.16
C LYS A 147 -12.80 -22.57 19.04
N LYS A 148 -13.62 -21.61 18.62
CA LYS A 148 -13.89 -20.36 19.35
C LYS A 148 -14.45 -20.55 20.77
N ASP A 149 -15.01 -21.73 21.06
CA ASP A 149 -15.58 -22.09 22.37
C ASP A 149 -14.68 -23.07 23.14
N ASN A 150 -13.54 -23.49 22.58
CA ASN A 150 -12.51 -24.27 23.28
C ASN A 150 -11.69 -23.34 24.19
N PRO A 151 -11.65 -23.53 25.52
CA PRO A 151 -10.87 -22.70 26.45
C PRO A 151 -9.38 -22.58 26.12
N GLU A 152 -8.78 -23.63 25.54
CA GLU A 152 -7.37 -23.59 25.12
C GLU A 152 -7.14 -22.63 23.95
N PHE A 153 -8.17 -22.39 23.12
CA PHE A 153 -8.12 -21.42 22.03
C PHE A 153 -8.65 -20.03 22.45
N SER A 154 -9.79 -19.99 23.15
CA SER A 154 -10.47 -18.74 23.49
C SER A 154 -9.77 -17.97 24.61
N GLY A 155 -9.01 -18.66 25.47
CA GLY A 155 -8.37 -18.06 26.65
C GLY A 155 -9.34 -17.60 27.73
N SER A 156 -10.64 -17.94 27.61
CA SER A 156 -11.69 -17.74 28.62
C SER A 156 -12.84 -18.74 28.45
N ASP A 157 -13.52 -19.07 29.55
CA ASP A 157 -14.70 -19.95 29.54
C ASP A 157 -15.98 -19.23 29.04
N SER A 158 -15.90 -17.94 28.67
CA SER A 158 -17.05 -17.14 28.28
C SER A 158 -16.69 -16.09 27.23
N GLN A 159 -17.41 -16.12 26.10
CA GLN A 159 -17.50 -14.97 25.20
C GLN A 159 -18.31 -13.87 25.88
N HIS A 160 -17.88 -12.61 25.80
CA HIS A 160 -18.63 -11.49 26.38
C HIS A 160 -20.05 -11.43 25.80
N PHE A 161 -21.05 -11.34 26.68
CA PHE A 161 -22.46 -11.11 26.35
C PHE A 161 -22.60 -9.80 25.57
N GLY A 162 -23.22 -9.82 24.37
CA GLY A 162 -23.65 -8.61 23.66
C GLY A 162 -23.19 -8.44 22.20
N ASN A 163 -22.29 -9.28 21.69
CA ASN A 163 -21.81 -9.21 20.30
C ASN A 163 -22.37 -10.38 19.47
N GLU A 164 -23.65 -10.34 19.10
CA GLU A 164 -24.20 -11.32 18.17
C GLU A 164 -23.47 -11.26 16.81
N GLY A 165 -22.69 -12.30 16.51
CA GLY A 165 -21.98 -12.44 15.23
C GLY A 165 -20.54 -11.91 15.19
N GLU A 166 -20.02 -11.31 16.28
CA GLU A 166 -18.59 -10.99 16.43
C GLU A 166 -17.98 -11.85 17.55
N GLY A 167 -16.84 -12.46 17.27
CA GLY A 167 -16.09 -13.24 18.26
C GLY A 167 -14.92 -12.47 18.85
N GLN A 168 -14.36 -13.05 19.90
CA GLN A 168 -13.13 -12.62 20.54
C GLN A 168 -12.41 -13.82 21.15
N PHE A 169 -11.11 -13.73 21.31
CA PHE A 169 -10.30 -14.68 22.06
C PHE A 169 -9.06 -14.00 22.64
N HIS A 170 -8.50 -14.60 23.68
CA HIS A 170 -7.34 -14.11 24.38
C HIS A 170 -6.17 -15.07 24.16
N ILE A 171 -5.03 -14.51 23.75
CA ILE A 171 -3.76 -15.23 23.73
C ILE A 171 -2.95 -14.81 24.95
N LYS A 172 -2.67 -15.78 25.80
CA LYS A 172 -1.98 -15.65 27.08
C LYS A 172 -0.75 -16.55 27.10
N ASP A 173 0.12 -16.35 28.08
CA ASP A 173 1.26 -17.23 28.29
C ASP A 173 0.83 -18.70 28.49
N SER A 174 -0.32 -18.93 29.14
CA SER A 174 -0.84 -20.26 29.44
C SER A 174 -1.38 -21.05 28.25
N ASN A 175 -1.79 -20.38 27.16
CA ASN A 175 -2.37 -21.02 25.99
C ASN A 175 -1.62 -20.75 24.67
N LEU A 176 -0.50 -20.00 24.73
CA LEU A 176 0.32 -19.69 23.56
C LEU A 176 0.75 -20.94 22.77
N SER A 177 1.07 -22.03 23.48
CA SER A 177 1.45 -23.31 22.86
C SER A 177 0.33 -23.92 22.02
N PHE A 178 -0.94 -23.69 22.39
CA PHE A 178 -2.08 -24.10 21.57
C PHE A 178 -2.15 -23.29 20.28
N HIS A 179 -1.90 -21.97 20.33
CA HIS A 179 -1.89 -21.13 19.13
C HIS A 179 -0.69 -21.41 18.21
N ASP A 180 0.44 -21.85 18.76
CA ASP A 180 1.64 -22.19 18.00
C ASP A 180 1.41 -23.29 16.94
N GLN A 181 0.35 -24.10 17.05
CA GLN A 181 -0.04 -25.06 16.01
C GLN A 181 -0.54 -24.38 14.71
N PHE A 182 -1.03 -23.13 14.81
CA PHE A 182 -1.51 -22.33 13.67
C PHE A 182 -0.43 -21.40 13.11
N ARG A 183 0.79 -21.49 13.64
CA ARG A 183 1.88 -20.58 13.29
C ARG A 183 2.37 -20.83 11.88
N VAL A 184 2.34 -19.80 11.06
CA VAL A 184 2.76 -19.85 9.65
C VAL A 184 4.08 -19.13 9.40
N LYS A 185 4.43 -18.12 10.20
CA LYS A 185 5.66 -17.35 10.03
C LYS A 185 6.09 -16.64 11.31
N ASN A 186 7.40 -16.55 11.51
CA ASN A 186 8.03 -15.58 12.40
C ASN A 186 8.73 -14.51 11.56
N PHE A 187 8.50 -13.25 11.93
CA PHE A 187 9.14 -12.07 11.38
C PHE A 187 10.09 -11.47 12.40
N SER A 188 11.31 -11.16 11.98
CA SER A 188 12.19 -10.24 12.70
C SER A 188 11.79 -8.79 12.44
N TYR A 189 12.16 -7.89 13.35
CA TYR A 189 11.99 -6.45 13.12
C TYR A 189 12.83 -5.92 11.97
N GLU A 190 13.95 -6.58 11.65
CA GLU A 190 14.78 -6.25 10.49
C GLU A 190 14.06 -6.59 9.19
N GLU A 191 13.46 -7.78 9.07
CA GLU A 191 12.62 -8.14 7.92
C GLU A 191 11.46 -7.15 7.74
N LEU A 192 10.78 -6.79 8.83
CA LEU A 192 9.68 -5.82 8.77
C LEU A 192 10.16 -4.41 8.39
N PHE A 193 11.30 -3.98 8.93
CA PHE A 193 11.89 -2.68 8.59
C PHE A 193 12.22 -2.61 7.10
N ASN A 194 12.91 -3.62 6.59
CA ASN A 194 13.28 -3.70 5.18
C ASN A 194 12.04 -3.71 4.30
N LEU A 195 11.01 -4.49 4.65
CA LEU A 195 9.73 -4.50 3.94
C LEU A 195 9.13 -3.09 3.79
N PHE A 196 8.99 -2.36 4.91
CA PHE A 196 8.42 -1.00 4.89
C PHE A 196 9.31 0.01 4.17
N LYS A 197 10.62 -0.15 4.30
CA LYS A 197 11.60 0.68 3.61
C LYS A 197 11.53 0.47 2.10
N ASP A 198 11.47 -0.78 1.65
CA ASP A 198 11.38 -1.14 0.23
C ASP A 198 10.09 -0.60 -0.39
N ILE A 199 8.95 -0.68 0.32
CA ILE A 199 7.69 -0.07 -0.12
C ILE A 199 7.86 1.45 -0.32
N LYS A 200 8.46 2.13 0.66
CA LYS A 200 8.69 3.56 0.60
C LYS A 200 9.64 3.93 -0.56
N ASP A 201 10.74 3.20 -0.68
CA ASP A 201 11.80 3.46 -1.65
C ASP A 201 11.32 3.11 -3.09
N SER A 202 10.41 2.14 -3.26
CA SER A 202 9.73 1.88 -4.54
C SER A 202 8.93 3.09 -5.01
N VAL A 203 8.10 3.68 -4.13
CA VAL A 203 7.33 4.89 -4.49
C VAL A 203 8.25 6.05 -4.84
N VAL A 204 9.33 6.24 -4.08
CA VAL A 204 10.36 7.26 -4.37
C VAL A 204 10.97 7.02 -5.76
N THR A 205 11.34 5.79 -6.06
CA THR A 205 11.93 5.41 -7.36
C THR A 205 10.95 5.67 -8.50
N GLU A 206 9.67 5.35 -8.33
CA GLU A 206 8.64 5.62 -9.33
C GLU A 206 8.43 7.13 -9.55
N VAL A 207 8.46 7.94 -8.50
CA VAL A 207 8.39 9.40 -8.62
C VAL A 207 9.59 9.92 -9.40
N GLU A 208 10.80 9.48 -9.05
CA GLU A 208 12.03 9.92 -9.72
C GLU A 208 12.05 9.48 -11.19
N GLN A 209 11.67 8.24 -11.47
CA GLN A 209 11.53 7.74 -12.83
C GLN A 209 10.49 8.53 -13.61
N PHE A 210 9.32 8.81 -13.02
CA PHE A 210 8.30 9.64 -13.67
C PHE A 210 8.84 11.04 -14.00
N LEU A 211 9.57 11.68 -13.08
CA LEU A 211 10.12 13.02 -13.31
C LEU A 211 11.26 13.02 -14.36
N VAL A 212 11.99 11.92 -14.50
CA VAL A 212 13.04 11.75 -15.54
C VAL A 212 12.41 11.40 -16.90
N GLU A 213 11.48 10.45 -16.96
CA GLU A 213 10.78 10.06 -18.18
C GLU A 213 9.88 11.19 -18.71
N ASP A 214 9.22 11.91 -17.81
CA ASP A 214 8.47 13.14 -18.10
C ASP A 214 9.33 14.41 -17.88
N ILE A 215 10.64 14.35 -18.23
CA ILE A 215 11.40 15.53 -18.73
C ILE A 215 10.68 16.24 -19.90
N ASN A 216 9.57 15.67 -20.37
CA ASN A 216 8.45 16.38 -20.95
C ASN A 216 7.89 17.50 -20.04
N CYS A 217 8.57 18.66 -20.01
CA CYS A 217 7.98 19.97 -20.35
C CYS A 217 8.79 21.22 -19.99
N GLU A 218 10.01 21.12 -19.46
CA GLU A 218 10.89 22.30 -19.54
C GLU A 218 11.28 22.59 -21.00
N ASN A 219 11.38 21.54 -21.83
CA ASN A 219 11.66 21.68 -23.25
C ASN A 219 10.44 21.59 -24.18
N LEU A 220 9.19 21.31 -23.77
CA LEU A 220 8.08 21.24 -24.75
C LEU A 220 7.62 22.59 -25.30
N ASN A 221 7.86 23.70 -24.58
CA ASN A 221 7.63 25.02 -25.16
C ASN A 221 8.73 25.43 -26.15
N SER A 222 9.92 24.83 -26.06
CA SER A 222 11.01 24.93 -27.05
C SER A 222 11.00 23.79 -28.07
N ASN A 223 10.21 22.73 -27.84
CA ASN A 223 10.20 21.55 -28.68
C ASN A 223 9.47 21.88 -29.98
N VAL A 224 10.24 21.81 -31.08
CA VAL A 224 9.79 22.07 -32.45
C VAL A 224 8.53 21.26 -32.78
N ILE A 225 8.42 20.05 -32.22
CA ILE A 225 7.28 19.13 -32.36
C ILE A 225 5.99 19.75 -31.80
N TYR A 226 6.03 20.41 -30.65
CA TYR A 226 4.85 21.02 -30.05
C TYR A 226 4.38 22.23 -30.86
N ASN A 227 5.30 23.08 -31.29
CA ASN A 227 4.98 24.25 -32.11
C ASN A 227 4.46 23.82 -33.50
N PHE A 228 5.00 22.74 -34.06
CA PHE A 228 4.57 22.15 -35.33
C PHE A 228 3.18 21.49 -35.23
N LEU A 229 2.97 20.65 -34.21
CA LEU A 229 1.69 19.96 -34.02
C LEU A 229 0.60 20.91 -33.54
N PHE A 230 0.94 21.95 -32.77
CA PHE A 230 -0.01 22.88 -32.14
C PHE A 230 0.17 24.35 -32.57
N PRO A 231 -0.04 24.67 -33.87
CA PRO A 231 0.18 26.03 -34.39
C PRO A 231 -0.81 27.08 -33.86
N ASN A 232 -1.97 26.66 -33.36
CA ASN A 232 -2.96 27.53 -32.72
C ASN A 232 -2.86 27.46 -31.19
N LYS A 233 -2.57 28.60 -30.55
CA LYS A 233 -2.36 28.80 -29.10
C LYS A 233 -3.54 28.45 -28.17
N SER A 234 -4.63 27.85 -28.65
CA SER A 234 -5.80 27.48 -27.84
C SER A 234 -5.75 26.03 -27.33
N LEU A 235 -5.20 25.10 -28.11
CA LEU A 235 -4.98 23.70 -27.69
C LEU A 235 -3.85 23.56 -26.65
N THR A 236 -3.02 24.59 -26.51
CA THR A 236 -1.93 24.67 -25.54
C THR A 236 -2.42 24.79 -24.09
N LYS A 237 -3.65 25.24 -23.83
CA LYS A 237 -4.11 25.49 -22.45
C LYS A 237 -4.22 24.22 -21.59
N LYS A 238 -4.72 23.11 -22.16
CA LYS A 238 -4.84 21.83 -21.44
C LYS A 238 -3.48 21.18 -21.21
N PHE A 239 -2.60 21.29 -22.21
CA PHE A 239 -1.23 20.79 -22.13
C PHE A 239 -0.43 21.60 -21.11
N ASN A 240 -0.37 22.93 -21.26
CA ASN A 240 0.27 23.84 -20.30
C ASN A 240 -0.26 23.65 -18.87
N LYS A 241 -1.57 23.44 -18.68
CA LYS A 241 -2.10 23.13 -17.34
C LYS A 241 -1.53 21.83 -16.77
N HIS A 242 -1.30 20.82 -17.59
CA HIS A 242 -0.67 19.57 -17.17
C HIS A 242 0.81 19.78 -16.82
N ILE A 243 1.55 20.53 -17.64
CA ILE A 243 2.93 20.97 -17.34
C ILE A 243 2.99 21.62 -15.96
N GLU A 244 2.13 22.60 -15.72
CA GLU A 244 2.11 23.32 -14.45
C GLU A 244 1.80 22.40 -13.27
N LYS A 245 0.95 21.37 -13.45
CA LYS A 245 0.75 20.36 -12.42
C LYS A 245 2.00 19.53 -12.15
N ILE A 246 2.74 19.12 -13.19
CA ILE A 246 4.00 18.38 -13.04
C ILE A 246 5.03 19.25 -12.31
N LYS A 247 5.13 20.54 -12.63
CA LYS A 247 6.01 21.48 -11.91
C LYS A 247 5.63 21.60 -10.43
N ILE A 248 4.34 21.79 -10.13
CA ILE A 248 3.84 21.83 -8.75
C ILE A 248 4.20 20.52 -8.02
N PHE A 249 3.96 19.38 -8.66
CA PHE A 249 4.29 18.07 -8.12
C PHE A 249 5.79 17.90 -7.87
N THR A 250 6.64 18.37 -8.79
CA THR A 250 8.10 18.38 -8.64
C THR A 250 8.54 19.19 -7.42
N THR A 251 7.97 20.40 -7.26
CA THR A 251 8.22 21.23 -6.07
C THR A 251 7.81 20.52 -4.78
N GLN A 252 6.63 19.89 -4.76
CA GLN A 252 6.14 19.13 -3.60
C GLN A 252 7.04 17.93 -3.29
N TYR A 253 7.54 17.22 -4.30
CA TYR A 253 8.48 16.12 -4.13
C TYR A 253 9.82 16.60 -3.56
N ASN A 254 10.36 17.73 -4.05
CA ASN A 254 11.59 18.32 -3.52
C ASN A 254 11.43 18.73 -2.05
N GLN A 255 10.28 19.31 -1.68
CA GLN A 255 9.96 19.61 -0.28
C GLN A 255 9.91 18.33 0.57
N TYR A 256 9.30 17.25 0.08
CA TYR A 256 9.35 15.96 0.77
C TYR A 256 10.79 15.46 0.96
N ARG A 257 11.68 15.59 -0.04
CA ARG A 257 13.07 15.16 0.07
C ARG A 257 13.86 15.92 1.12
N GLU A 258 13.63 17.23 1.22
CA GLU A 258 14.38 18.11 2.12
C GLU A 258 13.86 18.09 3.55
N SER A 259 12.55 18.20 3.74
CA SER A 259 11.94 18.42 5.07
C SER A 259 11.01 17.30 5.54
N ARG A 260 10.69 16.33 4.67
CA ARG A 260 9.66 15.30 4.91
C ARG A 260 8.26 15.88 5.23
N GLU A 261 8.02 17.16 4.93
CA GLU A 261 6.76 17.86 5.28
C GLU A 261 5.56 17.42 4.44
N TYR A 262 5.79 16.99 3.19
CA TYR A 262 4.74 16.43 2.34
C TYR A 262 4.66 14.92 2.52
N GLY A 263 3.47 14.39 2.82
CA GLY A 263 3.27 12.95 2.98
C GLY A 263 3.50 12.21 1.65
N LEU A 264 4.30 11.15 1.69
CA LEU A 264 4.55 10.30 0.51
C LEU A 264 3.26 9.68 -0.04
N ASP A 265 2.27 9.42 0.82
CA ASP A 265 0.94 8.92 0.41
C ASP A 265 0.23 9.90 -0.55
N PHE A 266 0.32 11.21 -0.28
CA PHE A 266 -0.26 12.23 -1.15
C PHE A 266 0.45 12.26 -2.51
N LEU A 267 1.79 12.19 -2.49
CA LEU A 267 2.60 12.17 -3.70
C LEU A 267 2.31 10.93 -4.55
N SER A 268 2.14 9.76 -3.93
CA SER A 268 1.79 8.52 -4.62
C SER A 268 0.45 8.63 -5.35
N VAL A 269 -0.60 9.15 -4.68
CA VAL A 269 -1.92 9.35 -5.31
C VAL A 269 -1.87 10.36 -6.45
N GLU A 270 -1.15 11.47 -6.26
CA GLU A 270 -1.00 12.49 -7.30
C GLU A 270 -0.17 11.97 -8.48
N LEU A 271 0.87 11.16 -8.23
CA LEU A 271 1.66 10.50 -9.27
C LEU A 271 0.78 9.66 -10.19
N GLU A 272 -0.07 8.79 -9.65
CA GLU A 272 -0.98 7.96 -10.47
C GLU A 272 -1.94 8.81 -11.31
N ARG A 273 -2.43 9.91 -10.73
CA ARG A 273 -3.28 10.87 -11.44
C ARG A 273 -2.52 11.57 -12.57
N LEU A 274 -1.23 11.87 -12.37
CA LEU A 274 -0.38 12.49 -13.37
C LEU A 274 0.01 11.50 -14.47
N LYS A 275 0.44 10.28 -14.15
CA LYS A 275 0.71 9.19 -15.11
C LYS A 275 -0.48 9.00 -16.07
N LYS A 276 -1.70 8.90 -15.55
CA LYS A 276 -2.92 8.79 -16.37
C LYS A 276 -3.16 10.00 -17.26
N GLN A 277 -2.87 11.22 -16.77
CA GLN A 277 -2.95 12.43 -17.59
C GLN A 277 -1.87 12.44 -18.68
N SER A 278 -0.62 12.08 -18.36
CA SER A 278 0.50 12.00 -19.31
C SER A 278 0.18 11.04 -20.45
N VAL A 279 -0.35 9.84 -20.15
CA VAL A 279 -0.79 8.87 -21.17
C VAL A 279 -1.85 9.46 -22.09
N ASN A 280 -2.88 10.10 -21.54
CA ASN A 280 -3.92 10.75 -22.36
C ASN A 280 -3.33 11.87 -23.24
N ARG A 281 -2.33 12.62 -22.75
CA ARG A 281 -1.66 13.65 -23.57
C ARG A 281 -0.81 13.06 -24.67
N LYS A 282 -0.09 11.96 -24.40
CA LYS A 282 0.64 11.21 -25.43
C LYS A 282 -0.32 10.74 -26.52
N LYS A 283 -1.48 10.18 -26.17
CA LYS A 283 -2.55 9.84 -27.13
C LYS A 283 -3.04 11.04 -27.96
N ASP A 284 -3.35 12.17 -27.31
CA ASP A 284 -3.79 13.39 -28.00
C ASP A 284 -2.77 13.87 -29.06
N ILE A 285 -1.47 13.84 -28.71
CA ILE A 285 -0.36 14.23 -29.59
C ILE A 285 -0.27 13.27 -30.79
N LEU A 286 -0.25 11.96 -30.52
CA LEU A 286 -0.10 10.94 -31.55
C LEU A 286 -1.31 10.93 -32.52
N GLN A 287 -2.54 11.02 -31.98
CA GLN A 287 -3.74 11.09 -32.81
C GLN A 287 -3.71 12.32 -33.71
N ARG A 288 -3.22 13.45 -33.20
CA ARG A 288 -3.15 14.67 -33.99
C ARG A 288 -2.11 14.57 -35.11
N PHE A 289 -0.97 13.94 -34.85
CA PHE A 289 0.03 13.64 -35.89
C PHE A 289 -0.60 12.77 -36.99
N ALA A 290 -1.30 11.70 -36.61
CA ALA A 290 -2.01 10.81 -37.54
C ALA A 290 -3.07 11.55 -38.39
N ASP A 291 -3.84 12.46 -37.79
CA ASP A 291 -4.83 13.29 -38.47
C ASP A 291 -4.21 14.29 -39.45
N MET A 292 -3.05 14.86 -39.12
CA MET A 292 -2.34 15.80 -40.00
C MET A 292 -1.74 15.09 -41.21
N TYR A 293 -1.18 13.90 -41.00
CA TYR A 293 -0.65 13.05 -42.07
C TYR A 293 -1.74 12.59 -43.03
N SER A 294 -2.83 12.01 -42.52
CA SER A 294 -3.95 11.52 -43.37
C SER A 294 -4.62 12.61 -44.21
N ARG A 295 -4.50 13.88 -43.81
CA ARG A 295 -5.03 15.05 -44.53
C ARG A 295 -4.01 15.71 -45.48
N GLY A 296 -2.82 15.13 -45.65
CA GLY A 296 -1.76 15.66 -46.53
C GLY A 296 -1.19 17.01 -46.08
N LYS A 297 -1.34 17.38 -44.79
CA LYS A 297 -0.86 18.66 -44.24
C LYS A 297 0.62 18.65 -43.87
N ILE A 298 1.25 17.48 -43.94
CA ILE A 298 2.68 17.26 -43.69
C ILE A 298 3.20 16.51 -44.92
N SER A 299 4.18 17.09 -45.64
CA SER A 299 4.86 16.43 -46.77
C SER A 299 6.19 15.81 -46.33
N VAL A 300 6.55 14.69 -46.95
CA VAL A 300 7.61 13.73 -46.58
C VAL A 300 9.05 14.29 -46.54
N THR A 301 9.27 15.55 -46.91
CA THR A 301 10.61 16.10 -47.21
C THR A 301 11.08 17.22 -46.28
N SER A 302 10.48 17.43 -45.10
CA SER A 302 10.92 18.50 -44.20
C SER A 302 12.06 18.04 -43.28
N GLU A 303 13.10 18.87 -43.19
CA GLU A 303 14.19 18.79 -42.21
C GLU A 303 13.68 18.69 -40.75
N GLU A 304 12.44 19.15 -40.54
CA GLU A 304 11.68 19.06 -39.28
C GLU A 304 11.26 17.62 -38.92
N LEU A 305 11.05 16.74 -39.91
CA LEU A 305 10.66 15.34 -39.70
C LEU A 305 11.83 14.46 -39.24
N GLU A 306 13.04 14.70 -39.76
CA GLU A 306 14.24 13.97 -39.34
C GLU A 306 14.61 14.29 -37.87
N ARG A 307 14.48 15.56 -37.46
CA ARG A 307 14.63 15.93 -36.04
C ARG A 307 13.58 15.26 -35.14
N LEU A 308 12.37 15.06 -35.66
CA LEU A 308 11.26 14.41 -34.95
C LEU A 308 11.51 12.91 -34.71
N LYS A 309 12.16 12.22 -35.65
CA LYS A 309 12.56 10.81 -35.51
C LYS A 309 13.65 10.63 -34.46
N GLU A 310 14.62 11.53 -34.43
CA GLU A 310 15.72 11.51 -33.45
C GLU A 310 15.22 11.77 -32.02
N GLU A 311 14.32 12.73 -31.81
CA GLU A 311 13.84 13.09 -30.45
C GLU A 311 12.86 12.08 -29.85
N ILE A 312 12.06 11.36 -30.65
CA ILE A 312 11.08 10.37 -30.16
C ILE A 312 11.73 8.97 -30.04
N ASN A 313 13.01 8.83 -30.38
CA ASN A 313 13.75 7.56 -30.34
C ASN A 313 13.05 6.41 -31.10
N ILE A 314 12.30 6.76 -32.16
CA ILE A 314 11.68 5.79 -33.05
C ILE A 314 12.74 5.35 -34.05
N THR A 315 13.41 4.26 -33.72
CA THR A 315 14.34 3.58 -34.61
C THR A 315 13.56 2.51 -35.37
N ASP A 316 13.15 2.82 -36.61
CA ASP A 316 13.39 1.93 -37.77
C ASP A 316 12.73 2.42 -39.09
N GLY A 317 13.52 2.31 -40.16
CA GLY A 317 13.09 1.77 -41.47
C GLY A 317 12.20 2.61 -42.40
N ASN A 318 12.75 3.64 -43.04
CA ASN A 318 12.45 4.12 -44.40
C ASN A 318 11.01 3.98 -44.98
N ASN A 319 10.05 4.75 -44.46
CA ASN A 319 8.96 5.46 -45.16
C ASN A 319 8.05 6.12 -44.10
N ILE A 320 7.50 7.29 -44.37
CA ILE A 320 6.53 7.98 -43.49
C ILE A 320 5.26 7.14 -43.21
N GLU A 321 4.92 6.21 -44.09
CA GLU A 321 3.86 5.20 -43.94
C GLU A 321 4.16 4.22 -42.79
N ASP A 322 5.43 3.86 -42.60
CA ASP A 322 5.88 2.95 -41.54
C ASP A 322 5.88 3.66 -40.19
N LEU A 323 6.24 4.95 -40.18
CA LEU A 323 6.09 5.82 -39.00
C LEU A 323 4.60 5.97 -38.63
N TYR A 324 3.72 6.25 -39.60
CA TYR A 324 2.28 6.34 -39.36
C TYR A 324 1.71 5.02 -38.83
N THR A 325 2.13 3.88 -39.39
CA THR A 325 1.72 2.55 -38.94
C THR A 325 2.21 2.25 -37.54
N SER A 326 3.46 2.58 -37.21
CA SER A 326 4.03 2.42 -35.86
C SER A 326 3.30 3.29 -34.84
N LEU A 327 3.00 4.54 -35.19
CA LEU A 327 2.21 5.44 -34.34
C LEU A 327 0.77 4.97 -34.15
N LYS A 328 0.15 4.41 -35.19
CA LYS A 328 -1.19 3.82 -35.13
C LYS A 328 -1.22 2.56 -34.26
N ASN A 329 -0.19 1.73 -34.34
CA ASN A 329 -0.03 0.56 -33.48
C ASN A 329 0.19 0.99 -32.02
N GLU A 330 1.00 2.01 -31.78
CA GLU A 330 1.22 2.57 -30.44
C GLU A 330 -0.05 3.19 -29.85
N LEU A 331 -0.84 3.94 -30.65
CA LEU A 331 -2.17 4.40 -30.26
C LEU A 331 -3.07 3.22 -29.87
N THR A 332 -3.07 2.15 -30.67
CA THR A 332 -3.86 0.95 -30.39
C THR A 332 -3.42 0.27 -29.09
N ARG A 333 -2.11 0.20 -28.82
CA ARG A 333 -1.54 -0.36 -27.59
C ARG A 333 -1.94 0.43 -26.35
N LEU A 334 -1.94 1.76 -26.45
CA LEU A 334 -2.33 2.63 -25.35
C LEU A 334 -3.85 2.59 -25.08
N GLY A 335 -4.65 2.04 -26.01
CA GLY A 335 -6.12 2.04 -26.02
C GLY A 335 -6.69 3.41 -26.35
#